data_AF-A0AAU7JHK8-F1
#
_entry.id   AF-A0AAU7JHK8-F1
#
_cell.length_a   1.000
_cell.length_b   1.000
_cell.length_c   1.000
_cell.angle_alpha   90.00
_cell.angle_beta   90.00
_cell.angle_gamma   90.00
#
_symmetry.space_group_name_H-M   'P 1'
#
loop_
_entity.id
_entity.type
_entity.pdbx_description
1 polymer ?
#
loop_
_entity_poly.entity_id
_entity_poly.type
_entity_poly.pdbx_seq_one_letter_code
_entity_poly.pdbx_strand_id
1 'polypeptide(L)'
;MLKLRPEPRPLNYQIGDGVTETDLVDAGRRRGRGAVSNKSGRFEPIARVVEDDGWGSSEDLPAFVTQVIAEKAKTVITRNESPDISFDRSINPYRGCEHGCVYCFARPTHAYMGLSPGLDFESKLFVKQGAAELLERELAAQGYAPRTIAIGTNTDPYQPIEREHRVMRSILEVLSRANHPVGIVTKSALVTRDIDILGPMAEKGLAKVALSITTLDPKLARTMEPRAATPARRLDAIRQLSEAGVPASVMVAPIIPAVNDPEIEAILAAAAAAGAREAGYVLLRLPHEVRDLFREWLLEHHPGKLRHVLSLIRSTRGGKDYDAKWGERMTGDGPYAWMIGRRFEIAAEKLELNKRRLKLRTDLFTPPKRAGEQLTLF
;
A
#
# COMPACT_ATOMS: atom_id res chain seq x y z
N MET A 1 -35.15 26.40 -9.24
CA MET A 1 -34.46 25.52 -10.22
C MET A 1 -34.07 24.22 -9.51
N LEU A 2 -34.94 23.21 -9.54
CA LEU A 2 -34.63 21.87 -9.04
C LEU A 2 -33.64 21.22 -10.02
N LYS A 3 -32.40 20.97 -9.59
CA LYS A 3 -31.49 20.08 -10.32
C LYS A 3 -31.90 18.65 -9.99
N LEU A 4 -32.67 18.03 -10.88
CA LEU A 4 -32.90 16.59 -10.89
C LEU A 4 -31.54 15.90 -10.93
N ARG A 5 -31.19 15.17 -9.86
CA ARG A 5 -30.10 14.18 -9.92
C ARG A 5 -30.62 13.05 -10.81
N PRO A 6 -29.85 12.57 -11.80
CA PRO A 6 -30.26 11.38 -12.54
C PRO A 6 -30.38 10.22 -11.56
N GLU A 7 -31.52 9.52 -11.57
CA GLU A 7 -31.68 8.27 -10.83
C GLU A 7 -30.56 7.30 -11.22
N PRO A 8 -29.97 6.57 -10.26
CA PRO A 8 -29.06 5.49 -10.59
C PRO A 8 -29.83 4.50 -11.48
N ARG A 9 -29.34 4.28 -12.70
CA ARG A 9 -29.89 3.24 -13.57
C ARG A 9 -29.76 1.90 -12.82
N PRO A 10 -30.82 1.09 -12.70
CA PRO A 10 -30.68 -0.25 -12.17
C PRO A 10 -29.70 -1.00 -13.07
N LEU A 11 -28.60 -1.47 -12.48
CA LEU A 11 -27.63 -2.29 -13.20
C LEU A 11 -28.23 -3.69 -13.30
N ASN A 12 -29.17 -3.87 -14.24
CA ASN A 12 -29.71 -5.19 -14.62
C ASN A 12 -28.64 -6.01 -15.37
N TYR A 13 -27.51 -6.24 -14.74
CA TYR A 13 -26.53 -7.22 -15.14
C TYR A 13 -26.71 -8.40 -14.21
N GLN A 14 -27.18 -9.54 -14.72
CA GLN A 14 -27.06 -10.79 -13.98
C GLN A 14 -25.57 -11.05 -13.77
N ILE A 15 -25.10 -10.80 -12.55
CA ILE A 15 -23.73 -11.02 -12.15
C ILE A 15 -23.53 -12.53 -12.08
N GLY A 16 -23.11 -13.09 -13.21
CA GLY A 16 -22.49 -14.41 -13.21
C GLY A 16 -21.40 -14.41 -12.15
N ASP A 17 -21.57 -15.28 -11.16
CA ASP A 17 -20.72 -15.49 -9.97
C ASP A 17 -21.01 -14.62 -8.73
N GLY A 18 -22.30 -14.41 -8.39
CA GLY A 18 -22.71 -14.31 -6.97
C GLY A 18 -22.50 -12.99 -6.24
N VAL A 19 -22.40 -11.87 -6.96
CA VAL A 19 -22.52 -10.53 -6.36
C VAL A 19 -23.95 -10.06 -6.61
N THR A 20 -24.71 -9.74 -5.56
CA THR A 20 -26.03 -9.12 -5.68
C THR A 20 -25.91 -7.62 -5.43
N GLU A 21 -26.75 -6.81 -6.07
CA GLU A 21 -26.77 -5.34 -5.94
C GLU A 21 -26.94 -4.88 -4.47
N THR A 22 -27.52 -5.74 -3.62
CA THR A 22 -27.74 -5.58 -2.18
C THR A 22 -26.47 -5.54 -1.32
N ASP A 23 -25.30 -5.88 -1.85
CA ASP A 23 -24.04 -5.88 -1.10
C ASP A 23 -23.26 -4.54 -1.17
N LEU A 24 -23.69 -3.62 -2.04
CA LEU A 24 -23.01 -2.35 -2.27
C LEU A 24 -23.43 -1.30 -1.25
N VAL A 25 -22.46 -0.55 -0.75
CA VAL A 25 -22.71 0.57 0.15
C VAL A 25 -23.00 1.82 -0.67
N ASP A 26 -24.01 2.60 -0.27
CA ASP A 26 -24.33 3.88 -0.91
C ASP A 26 -23.11 4.80 -1.04
N ALA A 27 -22.96 5.43 -2.21
CA ALA A 27 -21.81 6.27 -2.57
C ALA A 27 -21.66 7.48 -1.63
N GLY A 28 -22.76 8.04 -1.12
CA GLY A 28 -22.75 9.13 -0.14
C GLY A 28 -22.14 8.72 1.19
N ARG A 29 -22.40 7.49 1.65
CA ARG A 29 -21.85 6.93 2.89
C ARG A 29 -20.36 6.59 2.81
N ARG A 30 -19.85 6.29 1.62
CA ARG A 30 -18.45 5.87 1.37
C ARG A 30 -17.62 6.93 0.65
N ARG A 31 -17.94 8.22 0.80
CA ARG A 31 -17.16 9.30 0.18
C ARG A 31 -15.69 9.25 0.61
N GLY A 32 -14.78 9.24 -0.36
CA GLY A 32 -13.33 9.15 -0.10
C GLY A 32 -12.87 7.75 0.30
N ARG A 33 -13.68 6.72 0.02
CA ARG A 33 -13.37 5.31 0.26
C ARG A 33 -13.22 4.56 -1.07
N GLY A 34 -12.37 3.54 -1.11
CA GLY A 34 -12.04 2.83 -2.35
C GLY A 34 -12.77 1.51 -2.52
N ALA A 35 -13.06 0.80 -1.43
CA ALA A 35 -13.98 -0.33 -1.47
C ALA A 35 -15.43 0.17 -1.67
N VAL A 36 -16.22 -0.61 -2.40
CA VAL A 36 -17.64 -0.29 -2.66
C VAL A 36 -18.60 -1.12 -1.81
N SER A 37 -18.11 -2.18 -1.16
CA SER A 37 -18.84 -3.06 -0.26
C SER A 37 -18.17 -3.19 1.11
N ASN A 38 -18.89 -3.74 2.10
CA ASN A 38 -18.38 -4.00 3.44
C ASN A 38 -18.77 -5.40 3.97
N LYS A 39 -18.65 -6.42 3.12
CA LYS A 39 -19.04 -7.81 3.45
C LYS A 39 -18.31 -8.35 4.68
N SER A 40 -18.96 -9.20 5.46
CA SER A 40 -18.33 -9.88 6.61
C SER A 40 -17.04 -10.61 6.22
N GLY A 41 -16.08 -10.65 7.15
CA GLY A 41 -14.80 -11.33 6.93
C GLY A 41 -14.96 -12.85 6.80
N ARG A 42 -14.03 -13.49 6.09
CA ARG A 42 -14.04 -14.94 5.80
C ARG A 42 -14.08 -15.86 7.03
N PHE A 43 -13.65 -15.38 8.20
CA PHE A 43 -13.61 -16.18 9.42
C PHE A 43 -14.82 -15.95 10.34
N GLU A 44 -15.75 -15.09 9.94
CA GLU A 44 -16.94 -14.81 10.74
C GLU A 44 -17.95 -15.97 10.63
N PRO A 45 -18.52 -16.46 11.74
CA PRO A 45 -19.52 -17.52 11.72
C PRO A 45 -20.87 -17.05 11.18
N ILE A 46 -21.11 -15.73 11.14
CA ILE A 46 -22.36 -15.11 10.73
C ILE A 46 -22.05 -13.95 9.78
N ALA A 47 -22.75 -13.89 8.65
CA ALA A 47 -22.71 -12.77 7.73
C ALA A 47 -23.72 -11.68 8.14
N ARG A 48 -23.33 -10.41 8.02
CA ARG A 48 -24.23 -9.27 8.20
C ARG A 48 -24.59 -8.73 6.82
N VAL A 49 -25.89 -8.61 6.54
CA VAL A 49 -26.42 -7.99 5.33
C VAL A 49 -27.29 -6.81 5.77
N VAL A 50 -27.15 -5.69 5.08
CA VAL A 50 -28.06 -4.56 5.26
C VAL A 50 -29.22 -4.79 4.30
N GLU A 51 -30.42 -4.89 4.84
CA GLU A 51 -31.64 -5.07 4.08
C GLU A 51 -32.63 -3.98 4.51
N ASP A 52 -33.37 -3.43 3.56
CA ASP A 52 -34.44 -2.49 3.86
C ASP A 52 -35.64 -3.26 4.39
N ASP A 53 -36.04 -2.98 5.63
CA ASP A 53 -37.18 -3.61 6.28
C ASP A 53 -38.52 -2.99 5.85
N GLY A 54 -38.51 -2.05 4.89
CA GLY A 54 -39.67 -1.33 4.38
C GLY A 54 -40.10 -0.16 5.26
N TRP A 55 -39.37 0.13 6.34
CA TRP A 55 -39.62 1.26 7.24
C TRP A 55 -38.75 2.48 6.92
N GLY A 56 -37.98 2.46 5.82
CA GLY A 56 -37.13 3.56 5.38
C GLY A 56 -35.91 3.81 6.28
N SER A 57 -35.65 2.93 7.25
CA SER A 57 -34.55 3.07 8.22
C SER A 57 -33.16 2.87 7.60
N SER A 58 -33.11 2.23 6.42
CA SER A 58 -31.91 1.98 5.64
C SER A 58 -31.31 3.25 5.01
N GLU A 59 -32.12 4.30 4.81
CA GLU A 59 -31.70 5.59 4.23
C GLU A 59 -30.88 6.47 5.20
N ASP A 60 -31.00 6.24 6.52
CA ASP A 60 -30.40 7.08 7.58
C ASP A 60 -29.06 6.55 8.13
N LEU A 61 -28.46 5.55 7.49
CA LEU A 61 -27.21 4.97 7.99
C LEU A 61 -26.03 5.96 7.88
N PRO A 62 -25.21 6.11 8.95
CA PRO A 62 -24.14 7.09 8.97
C PRO A 62 -23.04 6.77 7.95
N ALA A 63 -22.33 7.82 7.52
CA ALA A 63 -21.15 7.71 6.68
C ALA A 63 -19.99 7.02 7.41
N PHE A 64 -19.13 6.33 6.65
CA PHE A 64 -17.96 5.65 7.18
C PHE A 64 -16.87 6.66 7.57
N VAL A 65 -16.78 6.95 8.87
CA VAL A 65 -15.72 7.76 9.47
C VAL A 65 -14.52 6.89 9.86
N THR A 66 -13.31 7.47 9.80
CA THR A 66 -12.12 6.75 10.27
C THR A 66 -12.13 6.69 11.80
N GLN A 67 -11.99 5.48 12.34
CA GLN A 67 -11.77 5.18 13.75
C GLN A 67 -10.35 4.62 13.90
N VAL A 68 -9.61 5.14 14.87
CA VAL A 68 -8.24 4.68 15.16
C VAL A 68 -8.22 4.06 16.55
N ILE A 69 -7.83 2.79 16.61
CA ILE A 69 -7.79 1.96 17.81
C ILE A 69 -6.35 1.80 18.24
N ALA A 70 -6.04 2.09 19.50
CA ALA A 70 -4.73 1.85 20.06
C ALA A 70 -4.42 0.34 20.17
N GLU A 71 -3.34 -0.11 19.53
CA GLU A 71 -2.82 -1.47 19.65
C GLU A 71 -1.57 -1.47 20.55
N LYS A 72 -1.61 -2.25 21.63
CA LYS A 72 -0.42 -2.57 22.44
C LYS A 72 0.28 -3.79 21.87
N ALA A 73 1.23 -3.55 20.98
CA ALA A 73 1.98 -4.63 20.34
C ALA A 73 3.02 -5.25 21.30
N LYS A 74 3.23 -6.57 21.20
CA LYS A 74 4.31 -7.27 21.94
C LYS A 74 5.65 -7.20 21.22
N THR A 75 5.61 -7.13 19.89
CA THR A 75 6.75 -6.95 18.98
C THR A 75 6.40 -5.98 17.85
N VAL A 76 7.40 -5.27 17.35
CA VAL A 76 7.27 -4.32 16.24
C VAL A 76 7.92 -4.87 14.97
N ILE A 77 9.01 -5.63 15.08
CA ILE A 77 9.68 -6.24 13.93
C ILE A 77 8.96 -7.55 13.56
N THR A 78 8.43 -7.59 12.35
CA THR A 78 7.83 -8.80 11.75
C THR A 78 8.82 -9.43 10.79
N ARG A 79 8.94 -10.76 10.81
CA ARG A 79 9.85 -11.52 9.93
C ARG A 79 9.11 -12.30 8.86
N ASN A 80 9.81 -12.57 7.76
CA ASN A 80 9.31 -13.38 6.64
C ASN A 80 10.45 -14.14 5.97
N GLU A 81 10.11 -15.19 5.24
CA GLU A 81 11.05 -16.07 4.51
C GLU A 81 10.79 -16.06 3.00
N SER A 82 10.11 -15.02 2.49
CA SER A 82 9.68 -14.98 1.11
C SER A 82 10.87 -14.78 0.16
N PRO A 83 11.08 -15.65 -0.85
CA PRO A 83 12.17 -15.49 -1.82
C PRO A 83 11.93 -14.31 -2.79
N ASP A 84 10.71 -13.82 -2.92
CA ASP A 84 10.34 -12.77 -3.88
C ASP A 84 10.73 -11.35 -3.46
N ILE A 85 11.17 -11.16 -2.21
CA ILE A 85 11.47 -9.84 -1.65
C ILE A 85 12.88 -9.81 -1.06
N SER A 86 13.53 -8.66 -1.16
CA SER A 86 14.94 -8.51 -0.77
C SER A 86 15.15 -8.26 0.72
N PHE A 87 14.14 -8.52 1.56
CA PHE A 87 14.17 -8.24 3.00
C PHE A 87 13.48 -9.35 3.81
N ASP A 88 14.06 -9.69 4.96
CA ASP A 88 13.54 -10.69 5.90
C ASP A 88 12.71 -10.06 7.03
N ARG A 89 12.76 -8.74 7.19
CA ARG A 89 12.14 -8.02 8.32
C ARG A 89 11.47 -6.73 7.91
N SER A 90 10.35 -6.43 8.55
CA SER A 90 9.57 -5.24 8.29
C SER A 90 8.92 -4.69 9.56
N ILE A 91 8.54 -3.42 9.51
CA ILE A 91 7.72 -2.77 10.52
C ILE A 91 6.49 -2.19 9.84
N ASN A 92 5.32 -2.47 10.41
CA ASN A 92 4.05 -1.84 10.05
C ASN A 92 3.61 -0.98 11.25
N PRO A 93 3.74 0.36 11.17
CA PRO A 93 3.33 1.26 12.26
C PRO A 93 1.82 1.21 12.54
N TYR A 94 1.05 0.77 11.53
CA TYR A 94 -0.40 0.71 11.56
C TYR A 94 -0.92 -0.63 11.03
N ARG A 95 -2.16 -0.99 11.38
CA ARG A 95 -2.97 -1.99 10.66
C ARG A 95 -4.16 -1.31 9.99
N GLY A 96 -4.46 -1.75 8.76
CA GLY A 96 -5.38 -1.04 7.87
C GLY A 96 -4.72 0.16 7.21
N CYS A 97 -5.37 0.73 6.20
CA CYS A 97 -4.83 1.89 5.50
C CYS A 97 -5.91 2.84 4.99
N GLU A 98 -5.86 4.09 5.46
CA GLU A 98 -6.77 5.16 5.08
C GLU A 98 -6.67 5.55 3.60
N HIS A 99 -5.56 5.23 2.92
CA HIS A 99 -5.44 5.44 1.47
C HIS A 99 -6.56 4.76 0.68
N GLY A 100 -7.12 3.66 1.22
CA GLY A 100 -8.28 2.99 0.64
C GLY A 100 -8.00 2.36 -0.73
N CYS A 101 -6.76 1.97 -1.04
CA CYS A 101 -6.44 1.40 -2.35
C CYS A 101 -7.26 0.12 -2.59
N VAL A 102 -8.15 0.11 -3.60
CA VAL A 102 -9.11 -1.01 -3.78
C VAL A 102 -8.42 -2.35 -4.05
N TYR A 103 -7.29 -2.31 -4.74
CA TYR A 103 -6.47 -3.47 -5.11
C TYR A 103 -5.52 -3.94 -3.99
N CYS A 104 -5.57 -3.34 -2.79
CA CYS A 104 -4.55 -3.57 -1.76
C CYS A 104 -4.54 -5.02 -1.28
N PHE A 105 -3.42 -5.72 -1.50
CA PHE A 105 -3.27 -7.13 -1.12
C PHE A 105 -3.31 -7.36 0.41
N ALA A 106 -3.21 -6.29 1.21
CA ALA A 106 -3.25 -6.34 2.66
C ALA A 106 -4.69 -6.35 3.23
N ARG A 107 -5.70 -6.04 2.42
CA ARG A 107 -7.12 -6.05 2.84
C ARG A 107 -7.54 -7.32 3.58
N PRO A 108 -7.15 -8.53 3.14
CA PRO A 108 -7.51 -9.77 3.82
C PRO A 108 -7.01 -9.86 5.27
N THR A 109 -6.04 -9.03 5.69
CA THR A 109 -5.55 -9.04 7.08
C THR A 109 -6.61 -8.61 8.08
N HIS A 110 -7.60 -7.82 7.66
CA HIS A 110 -8.73 -7.42 8.51
C HIS A 110 -9.69 -8.57 8.84
N ALA A 111 -9.78 -9.58 7.98
CA ALA A 111 -10.61 -10.75 8.26
C ALA A 111 -10.13 -11.49 9.53
N TYR A 112 -8.83 -11.52 9.82
CA TYR A 112 -8.28 -12.13 11.04
C TYR A 112 -8.62 -11.34 12.32
N MET A 113 -9.13 -10.12 12.19
CA MET A 113 -9.54 -9.26 13.30
C MET A 113 -11.07 -9.21 13.46
N GLY A 114 -11.79 -10.07 12.73
CA GLY A 114 -13.25 -10.06 12.66
C GLY A 114 -13.83 -8.81 12.00
N LEU A 115 -13.05 -8.16 11.13
CA LEU A 115 -13.42 -6.96 10.41
C LEU A 115 -13.51 -7.23 8.91
N SER A 116 -14.32 -6.44 8.20
CA SER A 116 -14.41 -6.55 6.74
C SER A 116 -13.10 -6.13 6.04
N PRO A 117 -12.61 -6.92 5.07
CA PRO A 117 -11.58 -6.48 4.13
C PRO A 117 -11.99 -5.31 3.21
N GLY A 118 -13.29 -5.00 3.15
CA GLY A 118 -13.87 -3.88 2.40
C GLY A 118 -13.66 -2.53 3.09
N LEU A 119 -14.74 -1.85 3.47
CA LEU A 119 -14.68 -0.52 4.08
C LEU A 119 -14.05 -0.52 5.48
N ASP A 120 -14.20 -1.57 6.27
CA ASP A 120 -13.56 -1.63 7.60
C ASP A 120 -12.03 -1.57 7.51
N PHE A 121 -11.39 -2.10 6.45
CA PHE A 121 -9.93 -2.02 6.24
C PHE A 121 -9.41 -0.58 6.21
N GLU A 122 -10.19 0.34 5.68
CA GLU A 122 -9.83 1.74 5.43
C GLU A 122 -10.55 2.74 6.35
N SER A 123 -11.45 2.26 7.20
CA SER A 123 -12.16 3.04 8.21
C SER A 123 -11.87 2.62 9.64
N LYS A 124 -11.48 1.37 9.92
CA LYS A 124 -11.10 0.90 11.26
C LYS A 124 -9.61 0.56 11.27
N LEU A 125 -8.82 1.52 11.74
CA LEU A 125 -7.37 1.42 11.77
C LEU A 125 -6.87 1.09 13.16
N PHE A 126 -5.70 0.47 13.21
CA PHE A 126 -4.98 0.25 14.47
C PHE A 126 -3.64 0.98 14.43
N VAL A 127 -3.32 1.69 15.52
CA VAL A 127 -2.04 2.38 15.71
C VAL A 127 -1.21 1.63 16.73
N LYS A 128 0.02 1.26 16.39
CA LYS A 128 0.95 0.61 17.32
C LYS A 128 1.55 1.64 18.27
N GLN A 129 0.87 1.89 19.39
CA GLN A 129 1.40 2.77 20.43
C GLN A 129 2.63 2.13 21.09
N GLY A 130 3.63 2.95 21.43
CA GLY A 130 4.86 2.47 22.04
C GLY A 130 5.82 1.77 21.06
N ALA A 131 5.65 1.97 19.75
CA ALA A 131 6.46 1.29 18.73
C ALA A 131 7.95 1.63 18.82
N ALA A 132 8.30 2.84 19.24
CA ALA A 132 9.69 3.29 19.35
C ALA A 132 10.41 2.59 20.51
N GLU A 133 9.82 2.56 21.70
CA GLU A 133 10.33 1.90 22.89
C GLU A 133 10.47 0.39 22.65
N LEU A 134 9.48 -0.18 21.97
CA LEU A 134 9.49 -1.58 21.59
C LEU A 134 10.59 -1.90 20.57
N LEU A 135 10.77 -1.04 19.58
CA LEU A 135 11.86 -1.15 18.60
C LEU A 135 13.23 -1.08 19.29
N GLU A 136 13.41 -0.09 20.16
CA GLU A 136 14.68 0.13 20.86
C GLU A 136 15.06 -1.09 21.71
N ARG A 137 14.08 -1.70 22.40
CA ARG A 137 14.26 -2.97 23.13
C ARG A 137 14.64 -4.13 22.20
N GLU A 138 13.98 -4.26 21.04
CA GLU A 138 14.27 -5.34 20.09
C GLU A 138 15.66 -5.19 19.44
N LEU A 139 16.10 -3.96 19.17
CA LEU A 139 17.44 -3.67 18.65
C LEU A 139 18.55 -3.89 19.69
N ALA A 140 18.25 -3.72 20.98
CA ALA A 140 19.18 -3.95 22.09
C ALA A 140 19.34 -5.45 22.47
N ALA A 141 18.54 -6.34 21.87
CA ALA A 141 18.56 -7.76 22.18
C ALA A 141 19.92 -8.41 21.90
N GLN A 142 20.30 -9.38 22.73
CA GLN A 142 21.56 -10.12 22.53
C GLN A 142 21.54 -10.88 21.21
N GLY A 143 22.61 -10.73 20.43
CA GLY A 143 22.72 -11.37 19.12
C GLY A 143 21.90 -10.72 18.01
N TYR A 144 21.32 -9.53 18.23
CA TYR A 144 20.66 -8.79 17.15
C TYR A 144 21.68 -8.44 16.05
N ALA A 145 21.41 -8.92 14.84
CA ALA A 145 22.20 -8.59 13.65
C ALA A 145 21.41 -7.64 12.72
N PRO A 146 21.96 -6.48 12.36
CA PRO A 146 21.29 -5.50 11.51
C PRO A 146 21.11 -6.01 10.07
N ARG A 147 19.90 -5.82 9.55
CA ARG A 147 19.54 -5.96 8.13
C ARG A 147 18.52 -4.89 7.81
N THR A 148 18.43 -4.46 6.55
CA THR A 148 17.44 -3.44 6.15
C THR A 148 16.04 -3.79 6.64
N ILE A 149 15.46 -2.91 7.45
CA ILE A 149 14.05 -2.97 7.81
C ILE A 149 13.24 -2.35 6.67
N ALA A 150 12.31 -3.12 6.11
CA ALA A 150 11.34 -2.59 5.16
C ALA A 150 10.12 -2.00 5.90
N ILE A 151 9.70 -0.81 5.50
CA ILE A 151 8.49 -0.15 5.99
C ILE A 151 7.60 0.18 4.79
N GLY A 152 6.29 0.07 4.96
CA GLY A 152 5.35 0.20 3.84
C GLY A 152 5.06 -1.10 3.12
N THR A 153 5.25 -2.23 3.80
CA THR A 153 5.07 -3.56 3.20
C THR A 153 3.61 -4.00 3.22
N ASN A 154 2.89 -3.81 4.33
CA ASN A 154 1.48 -4.20 4.45
C ASN A 154 0.54 -2.99 4.55
N THR A 155 0.98 -1.92 5.21
CA THR A 155 0.23 -0.68 5.37
C THR A 155 1.12 0.51 5.07
N ASP A 156 0.53 1.62 4.60
CA ASP A 156 1.30 2.82 4.32
C ASP A 156 1.68 3.53 5.64
N PRO A 157 2.99 3.75 5.91
CA PRO A 157 3.44 4.38 7.15
C PRO A 157 3.10 5.87 7.21
N TYR A 158 2.81 6.50 6.06
CA TYR A 158 2.57 7.94 5.90
C TYR A 158 1.13 8.26 5.48
N GLN A 159 0.19 7.37 5.81
CA GLN A 159 -1.25 7.59 5.64
C GLN A 159 -1.74 8.82 6.44
N PRO A 160 -2.91 9.42 6.14
CA PRO A 160 -3.33 10.70 6.71
C PRO A 160 -3.23 10.82 8.24
N ILE A 161 -3.62 9.78 8.99
CA ILE A 161 -3.48 9.74 10.46
C ILE A 161 -2.04 9.89 11.00
N GLU A 162 -1.00 9.62 10.19
CA GLU A 162 0.40 9.82 10.59
C GLU A 162 0.77 11.30 10.82
N ARG A 163 -0.05 12.25 10.34
CA ARG A 163 0.12 13.67 10.67
C ARG A 163 -0.03 13.94 12.16
N GLU A 164 -0.92 13.20 12.81
CA GLU A 164 -1.26 13.37 14.23
C GLU A 164 -0.46 12.42 15.10
N HIS A 165 -0.40 11.12 14.76
CA HIS A 165 0.19 10.12 15.63
C HIS A 165 1.73 10.07 15.60
N ARG A 166 2.36 10.48 14.50
CA ARG A 166 3.83 10.56 14.34
C ARG A 166 4.58 9.26 14.71
N VAL A 167 3.96 8.09 14.57
CA VAL A 167 4.57 6.79 14.92
C VAL A 167 5.70 6.45 13.97
N MET A 168 5.53 6.75 12.68
CA MET A 168 6.61 6.53 11.72
C MET A 168 7.84 7.38 12.06
N ARG A 169 7.62 8.64 12.47
CA ARG A 169 8.72 9.51 12.86
C ARG A 169 9.46 8.99 14.09
N SER A 170 8.76 8.54 15.14
CA SER A 170 9.42 8.00 16.34
C SER A 170 10.21 6.72 16.04
N ILE A 171 9.74 5.88 15.12
CA ILE A 171 10.50 4.74 14.58
C ILE A 171 11.78 5.22 13.88
N LEU A 172 11.71 6.24 13.02
CA LEU A 172 12.88 6.78 12.33
C LEU A 172 13.92 7.37 13.30
N GLU A 173 13.48 8.02 14.37
CA GLU A 173 14.38 8.57 15.39
C GLU A 173 15.18 7.46 16.08
N VAL A 174 14.54 6.33 16.42
CA VAL A 174 15.23 5.14 16.97
C VAL A 174 16.23 4.57 15.97
N LEU A 175 15.80 4.38 14.71
CA LEU A 175 16.66 3.82 13.67
C LEU A 175 17.86 4.73 13.36
N SER A 176 17.66 6.05 13.38
CA SER A 176 18.72 7.04 13.19
C SER A 176 19.74 6.98 14.32
N ARG A 177 19.30 6.97 15.59
CA ARG A 177 20.20 6.82 16.76
C ARG A 177 20.99 5.52 16.73
N ALA A 178 20.37 4.43 16.29
CA ALA A 178 21.00 3.12 16.19
C ALA A 178 21.84 2.93 14.89
N ASN A 179 21.91 3.94 14.01
CA ASN A 179 22.49 3.83 12.66
C ASN A 179 21.99 2.58 11.92
N HIS A 180 20.70 2.27 12.04
CA HIS A 180 20.10 1.06 11.51
C HIS A 180 19.48 1.32 10.12
N PRO A 181 19.75 0.46 9.11
CA PRO A 181 19.26 0.69 7.75
C PRO A 181 17.75 0.50 7.60
N VAL A 182 17.13 1.37 6.79
CA VAL A 182 15.69 1.40 6.52
C VAL A 182 15.38 1.64 5.04
N GLY A 183 14.46 0.84 4.50
CA GLY A 183 13.85 1.07 3.19
C GLY A 183 12.37 1.37 3.36
N ILE A 184 11.88 2.46 2.79
CA ILE A 184 10.49 2.88 2.93
C ILE A 184 9.79 2.79 1.57
N VAL A 185 8.58 2.24 1.54
CA VAL A 185 7.66 2.34 0.40
C VAL A 185 6.42 3.12 0.85
N THR A 186 5.99 4.11 0.07
CA THR A 186 4.78 4.90 0.40
C THR A 186 4.11 5.47 -0.85
N LYS A 187 2.84 5.84 -0.71
CA LYS A 187 2.04 6.61 -1.67
C LYS A 187 1.83 8.06 -1.22
N SER A 188 2.45 8.46 -0.13
CA SER A 188 2.21 9.74 0.52
C SER A 188 3.39 10.68 0.38
N ALA A 189 3.10 11.92 -0.01
CA ALA A 189 4.08 13.00 0.02
C ALA A 189 4.48 13.41 1.45
N LEU A 190 3.80 12.91 2.49
CA LEU A 190 4.12 13.23 3.89
C LEU A 190 5.51 12.73 4.30
N VAL A 191 6.09 11.78 3.59
CA VAL A 191 7.48 11.33 3.81
C VAL A 191 8.50 12.47 3.75
N THR A 192 8.22 13.54 3.00
CA THR A 192 9.13 14.70 2.92
C THR A 192 9.24 15.46 4.23
N ARG A 193 8.26 15.32 5.15
CA ARG A 193 8.34 15.87 6.52
C ARG A 193 9.55 15.36 7.28
N ASP A 194 9.95 14.11 7.04
CA ASP A 194 11.02 13.45 7.80
C ASP A 194 12.36 13.44 7.02
N ILE A 195 12.52 14.32 6.02
CA ILE A 195 13.79 14.54 5.32
C ILE A 195 14.90 14.95 6.30
N ASP A 196 14.56 15.66 7.38
CA ASP A 196 15.50 16.06 8.43
C ASP A 196 16.16 14.86 9.14
N ILE A 197 15.52 13.69 9.12
CA ILE A 197 16.07 12.43 9.64
C ILE A 197 16.63 11.57 8.49
N LEU A 198 15.88 11.46 7.40
CA LEU A 198 16.21 10.58 6.28
C LEU A 198 17.46 11.03 5.51
N GLY A 199 17.69 12.34 5.36
CA GLY A 199 18.87 12.91 4.70
C GLY A 199 20.18 12.47 5.38
N PRO A 200 20.38 12.77 6.67
CA PRO A 200 21.57 12.32 7.41
C PRO A 200 21.73 10.80 7.44
N MET A 201 20.64 10.02 7.48
CA MET A 201 20.71 8.56 7.34
C MET A 201 21.16 8.14 5.94
N ALA A 202 20.66 8.80 4.89
CA ALA A 202 21.00 8.51 3.51
C ALA A 202 22.46 8.84 3.18
N GLU A 203 23.02 9.92 3.72
CA GLU A 203 24.45 10.26 3.62
C GLU A 203 25.35 9.12 4.14
N LYS A 204 24.91 8.45 5.20
CA LYS A 204 25.57 7.26 5.77
C LYS A 204 25.27 5.96 4.99
N GLY A 205 24.45 6.01 3.95
CA GLY A 205 24.01 4.83 3.19
C GLY A 205 23.00 3.95 3.94
N LEU A 206 22.22 4.52 4.86
CA LEU A 206 21.29 3.81 5.74
C LEU A 206 19.81 3.97 5.35
N ALA A 207 19.46 4.95 4.52
CA ALA A 207 18.06 5.19 4.13
C ALA A 207 17.87 5.20 2.61
N LYS A 208 16.76 4.64 2.16
CA LYS A 208 16.21 4.86 0.81
C LYS A 208 14.68 4.84 0.82
N VAL A 209 14.07 5.55 -0.12
CA VAL A 209 12.61 5.72 -0.18
C VAL A 209 12.10 5.43 -1.58
N ALA A 210 11.05 4.63 -1.68
CA ALA A 210 10.35 4.37 -2.93
C ALA A 210 8.92 4.93 -2.87
N LEU A 211 8.52 5.70 -3.89
CA LEU A 211 7.16 6.20 -4.04
C LEU A 211 6.40 5.32 -5.03
N SER A 212 5.24 4.80 -4.63
CA SER A 212 4.36 4.07 -5.56
C SER A 212 3.54 5.04 -6.40
N ILE A 213 3.72 4.98 -7.73
CA ILE A 213 2.94 5.75 -8.71
C ILE A 213 2.28 4.74 -9.64
N THR A 214 0.96 4.64 -9.57
CA THR A 214 0.17 3.70 -10.37
C THR A 214 -0.34 4.31 -11.68
N THR A 215 -0.56 5.61 -11.70
CA THR A 215 -1.10 6.35 -12.84
C THR A 215 -0.68 7.81 -12.72
N LEU A 216 -0.59 8.52 -13.83
CA LEU A 216 -0.46 9.97 -13.88
C LEU A 216 -1.85 10.65 -14.00
N ASP A 217 -2.91 9.90 -14.31
CA ASP A 217 -4.27 10.41 -14.38
C ASP A 217 -4.87 10.65 -12.98
N PRO A 218 -5.17 11.90 -12.60
CA PRO A 218 -5.78 12.20 -11.31
C PRO A 218 -7.20 11.64 -11.17
N LYS A 219 -7.93 11.36 -12.25
CA LYS A 219 -9.26 10.76 -12.17
C LYS A 219 -9.17 9.29 -11.77
N LEU A 220 -8.35 8.51 -12.47
CA LEU A 220 -8.08 7.12 -12.12
C LEU A 220 -7.49 7.00 -10.70
N ALA A 221 -6.55 7.89 -10.32
CA ALA A 221 -6.00 7.89 -8.97
C ALA A 221 -7.07 8.11 -7.88
N ARG A 222 -8.05 8.99 -8.12
CA ARG A 222 -9.12 9.29 -7.14
C ARG A 222 -10.09 8.14 -6.94
N THR A 223 -10.39 7.34 -7.96
CA THR A 223 -11.30 6.20 -7.81
C THR A 223 -10.59 5.00 -7.22
N MET A 224 -9.30 4.82 -7.54
CA MET A 224 -8.52 3.66 -7.15
C MET A 224 -7.85 3.81 -5.78
N GLU A 225 -7.44 5.02 -5.42
CA GLU A 225 -6.60 5.36 -4.25
C GLU A 225 -7.04 6.69 -3.59
N PRO A 226 -8.31 6.79 -3.16
CA PRO A 226 -9.01 8.07 -2.95
C PRO A 226 -8.37 9.02 -1.95
N ARG A 227 -7.61 8.52 -0.96
CA ARG A 227 -6.97 9.35 0.07
C ARG A 227 -5.44 9.30 0.05
N ALA A 228 -4.86 8.64 -0.96
CA ALA A 228 -3.42 8.73 -1.19
C ALA A 228 -3.06 10.11 -1.79
N ALA A 229 -1.77 10.48 -1.75
CA ALA A 229 -1.34 11.73 -2.39
C ALA A 229 -1.61 11.66 -3.90
N THR A 230 -1.88 12.81 -4.54
CA THR A 230 -2.08 12.86 -5.99
C THR A 230 -0.80 12.48 -6.74
N PRO A 231 -0.88 11.98 -7.99
CA PRO A 231 0.31 11.61 -8.76
C PRO A 231 1.37 12.73 -8.82
N ALA A 232 0.96 13.96 -9.09
CA ALA A 232 1.84 15.12 -9.10
C ALA A 232 2.56 15.35 -7.76
N ARG A 233 1.87 15.17 -6.62
CA ARG A 233 2.50 15.30 -5.29
C ARG A 233 3.48 14.17 -4.99
N ARG A 234 3.27 12.97 -5.54
CA ARG A 234 4.23 11.86 -5.40
C ARG A 234 5.49 12.10 -6.20
N LEU A 235 5.36 12.62 -7.43
CA LEU A 235 6.50 13.05 -8.25
C LEU A 235 7.28 14.18 -7.56
N ASP A 236 6.59 15.17 -7.01
CA ASP A 236 7.24 16.25 -6.25
C ASP A 236 7.94 15.74 -4.99
N ALA A 237 7.38 14.73 -4.31
CA ALA A 237 8.06 14.08 -3.19
C ALA A 237 9.34 13.35 -3.61
N ILE A 238 9.36 12.66 -4.76
CA ILE A 238 10.58 12.07 -5.34
C ILE A 238 11.64 13.16 -5.55
N ARG A 239 11.24 14.31 -6.12
CA ARG A 239 12.12 15.46 -6.34
C ARG A 239 12.72 15.99 -5.05
N GLN A 240 11.89 16.29 -4.06
CA GLN A 240 12.35 16.79 -2.75
C GLN A 240 13.29 15.81 -2.05
N LEU A 241 12.99 14.51 -2.07
CA LEU A 241 13.86 13.49 -1.49
C LEU A 241 15.22 13.42 -2.20
N SER A 242 15.22 13.43 -3.54
CA SER A 242 16.44 13.39 -4.33
C SER A 242 17.31 14.65 -4.14
N GLU A 243 16.69 15.84 -4.09
CA GLU A 243 17.38 17.11 -3.80
C GLU A 243 18.00 17.11 -2.40
N ALA A 244 17.35 16.48 -1.42
CA ALA A 244 17.89 16.29 -0.07
C ALA A 244 18.91 15.14 0.05
N GLY A 245 19.35 14.56 -1.07
CA GLY A 245 20.33 13.47 -1.08
C GLY A 245 19.79 12.09 -0.68
N VAL A 246 18.48 11.95 -0.43
CA VAL A 246 17.85 10.66 -0.13
C VAL A 246 17.65 9.88 -1.42
N PRO A 247 18.22 8.66 -1.58
CA PRO A 247 18.00 7.83 -2.74
C PRO A 247 16.50 7.52 -2.90
N ALA A 248 15.92 8.11 -3.95
CA ALA A 248 14.53 7.97 -4.30
C ALA A 248 14.33 6.94 -5.42
N SER A 249 13.28 6.14 -5.31
CA SER A 249 12.89 5.13 -6.31
C SER A 249 11.41 5.25 -6.65
N VAL A 250 10.99 4.71 -7.79
CA VAL A 250 9.57 4.60 -8.16
C VAL A 250 9.11 3.16 -8.17
N MET A 251 7.92 2.90 -7.63
CA MET A 251 7.24 1.62 -7.78
C MET A 251 6.01 1.80 -8.66
N VAL A 252 6.05 1.28 -9.88
CA VAL A 252 4.88 1.21 -10.78
C VAL A 252 4.04 0.02 -10.33
N ALA A 253 3.31 0.19 -9.24
CA ALA A 253 2.70 -0.93 -8.50
C ALA A 253 1.33 -0.59 -7.88
N PRO A 254 0.26 -1.31 -8.28
CA PRO A 254 0.23 -2.36 -9.30
C PRO A 254 0.17 -1.82 -10.74
N ILE A 255 0.71 -2.61 -11.68
CA ILE A 255 0.32 -2.57 -13.08
C ILE A 255 -0.99 -3.37 -13.22
N ILE A 256 -2.01 -2.75 -13.79
CA ILE A 256 -3.35 -3.27 -14.03
C ILE A 256 -3.57 -3.31 -15.55
N PRO A 257 -3.65 -4.50 -16.15
CA PRO A 257 -3.89 -4.68 -17.57
C PRO A 257 -5.09 -3.89 -18.09
N ALA A 258 -4.94 -3.21 -19.24
CA ALA A 258 -5.92 -2.36 -19.91
C ALA A 258 -6.47 -1.17 -19.09
N VAL A 259 -5.89 -0.88 -17.92
CA VAL A 259 -6.29 0.23 -17.04
C VAL A 259 -5.18 1.27 -16.96
N ASN A 260 -4.00 0.91 -16.45
CA ASN A 260 -2.85 1.82 -16.30
C ASN A 260 -1.56 1.30 -16.95
N ASP A 261 -1.55 0.08 -17.50
CA ASP A 261 -0.39 -0.45 -18.19
C ASP A 261 0.03 0.31 -19.48
N PRO A 262 -0.81 1.16 -20.14
CA PRO A 262 -0.30 2.04 -21.18
C PRO A 262 0.58 3.18 -20.63
N GLU A 263 0.54 3.45 -19.32
CA GLU A 263 1.25 4.57 -18.68
C GLU A 263 2.64 4.18 -18.17
N ILE A 264 3.09 2.92 -18.29
CA ILE A 264 4.36 2.43 -17.72
C ILE A 264 5.53 3.35 -18.08
N GLU A 265 5.73 3.62 -19.36
CA GLU A 265 6.84 4.42 -19.86
C GLU A 265 6.72 5.89 -19.43
N ALA A 266 5.51 6.43 -19.43
CA ALA A 266 5.25 7.81 -19.02
C ALA A 266 5.51 8.02 -17.52
N ILE A 267 5.10 7.06 -16.67
CA ILE A 267 5.37 7.08 -15.23
C ILE A 267 6.87 7.01 -14.98
N LEU A 268 7.58 6.09 -15.65
CA LEU A 268 9.03 5.96 -15.52
C LEU A 268 9.75 7.24 -15.95
N ALA A 269 9.37 7.82 -17.08
CA ALA A 269 9.97 9.06 -17.58
C ALA A 269 9.75 10.22 -16.60
N ALA A 270 8.52 10.39 -16.10
CA ALA A 270 8.20 11.41 -15.11
C ALA A 270 8.97 11.22 -13.79
N ALA A 271 9.08 9.97 -13.32
CA ALA A 271 9.81 9.67 -12.09
C ALA A 271 11.32 9.88 -12.25
N ALA A 272 11.91 9.48 -13.38
CA ALA A 272 13.32 9.73 -13.69
C ALA A 272 13.61 11.24 -13.75
N ALA A 273 12.74 12.01 -14.42
CA ALA A 273 12.85 13.48 -14.46
C ALA A 273 12.72 14.12 -13.07
N ALA A 274 11.96 13.49 -12.16
CA ALA A 274 11.89 13.91 -10.76
C ALA A 274 13.08 13.46 -9.90
N GLY A 275 14.05 12.72 -10.45
CA GLY A 275 15.25 12.29 -9.71
C GLY A 275 15.20 10.87 -9.12
N ALA A 276 14.22 10.05 -9.51
CA ALA A 276 14.24 8.63 -9.16
C ALA A 276 15.48 7.94 -9.79
N ARG A 277 16.14 7.07 -9.03
CA ARG A 277 17.35 6.33 -9.46
C ARG A 277 17.10 4.86 -9.72
N GLU A 278 16.11 4.29 -9.03
CA GLU A 278 15.67 2.91 -9.22
C GLU A 278 14.18 2.88 -9.53
N ALA A 279 13.76 1.81 -10.20
CA ALA A 279 12.36 1.53 -10.47
C ALA A 279 12.07 0.05 -10.29
N GLY A 280 10.90 -0.25 -9.74
CA GLY A 280 10.32 -1.60 -9.73
C GLY A 280 8.87 -1.57 -10.17
N TYR A 281 8.33 -2.75 -10.52
CA TYR A 281 6.91 -2.92 -10.76
C TYR A 281 6.39 -4.16 -10.05
N VAL A 282 5.07 -4.20 -9.87
CA VAL A 282 4.34 -5.40 -9.45
C VAL A 282 3.09 -5.47 -10.31
N LEU A 283 2.85 -6.59 -10.98
CA LEU A 283 1.59 -6.86 -11.65
C LEU A 283 0.48 -7.06 -10.59
N LEU A 284 -0.73 -6.61 -10.88
CA LEU A 284 -1.88 -6.72 -9.98
C LEU A 284 -2.01 -8.12 -9.37
N ARG A 285 -2.25 -8.13 -8.06
CA ARG A 285 -2.47 -9.32 -7.24
C ARG A 285 -3.88 -9.26 -6.67
N LEU A 286 -4.63 -10.36 -6.81
CA LEU A 286 -6.01 -10.46 -6.34
C LEU A 286 -6.18 -11.62 -5.32
N PRO A 287 -5.44 -11.62 -4.20
CA PRO A 287 -5.62 -12.64 -3.18
C PRO A 287 -6.97 -12.49 -2.49
N HIS A 288 -7.65 -13.61 -2.28
CA HIS A 288 -8.86 -13.68 -1.44
C HIS A 288 -9.93 -12.63 -1.80
N GLU A 289 -10.42 -11.86 -0.82
CA GLU A 289 -11.49 -10.87 -0.96
C GLU A 289 -11.14 -9.73 -1.92
N VAL A 290 -9.84 -9.49 -2.17
CA VAL A 290 -9.39 -8.44 -3.09
C VAL A 290 -9.89 -8.69 -4.52
N ARG A 291 -10.04 -9.97 -4.91
CA ARG A 291 -10.62 -10.34 -6.21
C ARG A 291 -12.01 -9.72 -6.38
N ASP A 292 -12.87 -9.90 -5.39
CA ASP A 292 -14.27 -9.51 -5.48
C ASP A 292 -14.39 -7.98 -5.35
N LEU A 293 -13.67 -7.38 -4.41
CA LEU A 293 -13.60 -5.91 -4.27
C LEU A 293 -13.11 -5.22 -5.55
N PHE A 294 -12.12 -5.80 -6.25
CA PHE A 294 -11.62 -5.25 -7.50
C PHE A 294 -12.62 -5.41 -8.65
N ARG A 295 -13.34 -6.53 -8.73
CA ARG A 295 -14.43 -6.73 -9.70
C ARG A 295 -15.56 -5.73 -9.49
N GLU A 296 -15.99 -5.53 -8.24
CA GLU A 296 -17.00 -4.55 -7.88
C GLU A 296 -16.56 -3.13 -8.27
N TRP A 297 -15.29 -2.79 -8.02
CA TRP A 297 -14.74 -1.49 -8.42
C TRP A 297 -14.67 -1.30 -9.93
N LEU A 298 -14.32 -2.34 -10.70
CA LEU A 298 -14.34 -2.31 -12.16
C LEU A 298 -15.76 -2.14 -12.68
N LEU A 299 -16.75 -2.81 -12.09
CA LEU A 299 -18.17 -2.65 -12.45
C LEU A 299 -18.64 -1.20 -12.24
N GLU A 300 -18.31 -0.61 -11.10
CA GLU A 300 -18.69 0.76 -10.74
C GLU A 300 -18.01 1.80 -11.66
N HIS A 301 -16.70 1.70 -11.87
CA HIS A 301 -15.91 2.79 -12.49
C HIS A 301 -15.52 2.54 -13.95
N HIS A 302 -15.48 1.27 -14.37
CA HIS A 302 -15.05 0.85 -15.72
C HIS A 302 -15.87 -0.34 -16.26
N PRO A 303 -17.23 -0.28 -16.26
CA PRO A 303 -18.06 -1.44 -16.56
C PRO A 303 -17.76 -2.07 -17.93
N GLY A 304 -17.48 -1.24 -18.94
CA GLY A 304 -17.11 -1.69 -20.29
C GLY A 304 -15.75 -2.38 -20.40
N LYS A 305 -14.89 -2.28 -19.38
CA LYS A 305 -13.56 -2.92 -19.36
C LYS A 305 -13.52 -4.21 -18.54
N LEU A 306 -14.53 -4.50 -17.71
CA LEU A 306 -14.51 -5.59 -16.74
C LEU A 306 -14.06 -6.93 -17.35
N ARG A 307 -14.78 -7.42 -18.38
CA ARG A 307 -14.51 -8.72 -18.99
C ARG A 307 -13.10 -8.78 -19.60
N HIS A 308 -12.68 -7.69 -20.24
CA HIS A 308 -11.38 -7.61 -20.89
C HIS A 308 -10.23 -7.59 -19.87
N VAL A 309 -10.32 -6.77 -18.82
CA VAL A 309 -9.31 -6.68 -17.76
C VAL A 309 -9.15 -8.03 -17.05
N LEU A 310 -10.26 -8.69 -16.68
CA LEU A 310 -10.22 -10.00 -16.04
C LEU A 310 -9.66 -11.09 -16.97
N SER A 311 -10.00 -11.05 -18.26
CA SER A 311 -9.43 -11.98 -19.25
C SER A 311 -7.92 -11.82 -19.36
N LEU A 312 -7.39 -10.59 -19.40
CA LEU A 312 -5.96 -10.33 -19.41
C LEU A 312 -5.29 -10.78 -18.11
N ILE A 313 -5.86 -10.49 -16.94
CA ILE A 313 -5.35 -10.96 -15.66
C ILE A 313 -5.24 -12.49 -15.67
N ARG A 314 -6.30 -13.20 -16.07
CA ARG A 314 -6.29 -14.67 -16.17
C ARG A 314 -5.25 -15.20 -17.14
N SER A 315 -5.04 -14.52 -18.28
CA SER A 315 -3.99 -14.88 -19.23
C SER A 315 -2.59 -14.81 -18.62
N THR A 316 -2.39 -13.96 -17.61
CA THR A 316 -1.12 -13.85 -16.89
C THR A 316 -0.95 -14.83 -15.72
N ARG A 317 -1.93 -15.71 -15.49
CA ARG A 317 -2.07 -16.54 -14.28
C ARG A 317 -2.61 -17.94 -14.58
N GLY A 318 -2.35 -18.47 -15.79
CA GLY A 318 -2.79 -19.81 -16.18
C GLY A 318 -4.32 -20.02 -16.09
N GLY A 319 -5.11 -18.97 -16.37
CA GLY A 319 -6.57 -19.01 -16.33
C GLY A 319 -7.21 -18.61 -15.00
N LYS A 320 -6.43 -18.46 -13.92
CA LYS A 320 -6.92 -18.08 -12.58
C LYS A 320 -6.95 -16.55 -12.40
N ASP A 321 -7.74 -16.04 -11.46
CA ASP A 321 -7.67 -14.61 -11.13
C ASP A 321 -6.40 -14.24 -10.34
N TYR A 322 -5.81 -15.20 -9.64
CA TYR A 322 -4.57 -15.02 -8.88
C TYR A 322 -3.82 -16.35 -8.71
N ASP A 323 -2.50 -16.27 -8.75
CA ASP A 323 -1.61 -17.37 -8.38
C ASP A 323 -0.64 -16.89 -7.28
N ALA A 324 -0.55 -17.66 -6.20
CA ALA A 324 0.26 -17.33 -5.03
C ALA A 324 1.69 -17.88 -5.12
N LYS A 325 2.03 -18.64 -6.17
CA LYS A 325 3.34 -19.24 -6.38
C LYS A 325 4.46 -18.19 -6.34
N TRP A 326 5.52 -18.49 -5.60
CA TRP A 326 6.72 -17.66 -5.55
C TRP A 326 7.36 -17.54 -6.95
N GLY A 327 8.03 -16.43 -7.19
CA GLY A 327 8.59 -16.06 -8.50
C GLY A 327 7.56 -15.51 -9.48
N GLU A 328 6.30 -15.96 -9.40
CA GLU A 328 5.26 -15.64 -10.38
C GLU A 328 4.25 -14.63 -9.85
N ARG A 329 3.89 -14.67 -8.57
CA ARG A 329 2.80 -13.85 -8.00
C ARG A 329 2.95 -12.33 -8.22
N MET A 330 4.17 -11.82 -8.38
CA MET A 330 4.43 -10.37 -8.59
C MET A 330 4.60 -9.96 -10.06
N THR A 331 4.95 -10.89 -10.94
CA THR A 331 5.32 -10.60 -12.33
C THR A 331 4.32 -11.14 -13.34
N GLY A 332 3.66 -12.26 -13.02
CA GLY A 332 2.80 -13.00 -13.93
C GLY A 332 3.59 -13.92 -14.87
N ASP A 333 2.86 -14.70 -15.66
CA ASP A 333 3.40 -15.58 -16.71
C ASP A 333 2.73 -15.30 -18.07
N GLY A 334 3.24 -15.88 -19.14
CA GLY A 334 2.65 -15.82 -20.48
C GLY A 334 2.95 -14.51 -21.25
N PRO A 335 2.47 -14.42 -22.51
CA PRO A 335 2.90 -13.37 -23.44
C PRO A 335 2.62 -11.95 -22.96
N TYR A 336 1.49 -11.74 -22.28
CA TYR A 336 1.10 -10.41 -21.82
C TYR A 336 1.96 -9.93 -20.64
N ALA A 337 2.25 -10.81 -19.66
CA ALA A 337 3.15 -10.50 -18.55
C ALA A 337 4.58 -10.26 -19.05
N TRP A 338 5.04 -11.08 -19.99
CA TRP A 338 6.34 -10.91 -20.65
C TRP A 338 6.43 -9.55 -21.35
N MET A 339 5.40 -9.15 -22.10
CA MET A 339 5.35 -7.85 -22.76
C MET A 339 5.42 -6.69 -21.76
N ILE A 340 4.68 -6.75 -20.65
CA ILE A 340 4.75 -5.75 -19.58
C ILE A 340 6.17 -5.65 -19.03
N GLY A 341 6.77 -6.79 -18.67
CA GLY A 341 8.14 -6.84 -18.15
C GLY A 341 9.13 -6.24 -19.15
N ARG A 342 9.03 -6.61 -20.43
CA ARG A 342 9.93 -6.12 -21.47
C ARG A 342 9.79 -4.63 -21.72
N ARG A 343 8.57 -4.10 -21.75
CA ARG A 343 8.30 -2.66 -21.84
C ARG A 343 8.93 -1.90 -20.67
N PHE A 344 8.73 -2.41 -19.45
CA PHE A 344 9.31 -1.83 -18.25
C PHE A 344 10.84 -1.82 -18.29
N GLU A 345 11.47 -2.96 -18.61
CA GLU A 345 12.93 -3.11 -18.70
C GLU A 345 13.54 -2.14 -19.70
N ILE A 346 13.02 -2.11 -20.94
CA ILE A 346 13.53 -1.25 -22.01
C ILE A 346 13.40 0.22 -21.63
N ALA A 347 12.27 0.62 -21.05
CA ALA A 347 12.05 2.00 -20.63
C ALA A 347 12.97 2.38 -19.47
N ALA A 348 13.13 1.52 -18.46
CA ALA A 348 14.03 1.74 -17.35
C ALA A 348 15.48 1.88 -17.81
N GLU A 349 15.93 1.02 -18.74
CA GLU A 349 17.27 1.07 -19.32
C GLU A 349 17.52 2.39 -20.08
N LYS A 350 16.59 2.80 -20.96
CA LYS A 350 16.66 4.06 -21.71
C LYS A 350 16.69 5.30 -20.81
N LEU A 351 16.01 5.23 -19.67
CA LEU A 351 15.95 6.31 -18.67
C LEU A 351 17.06 6.22 -17.63
N GLU A 352 18.01 5.29 -17.80
CA GLU A 352 19.14 5.07 -16.90
C GLU A 352 18.76 4.70 -15.46
N LEU A 353 17.52 4.25 -15.26
CA LEU A 353 17.04 3.72 -13.99
C LEU A 353 17.67 2.35 -13.73
N ASN A 354 17.88 2.01 -12.46
CA ASN A 354 18.43 0.72 -12.03
C ASN A 354 19.89 0.43 -12.45
N LYS A 355 20.64 1.40 -12.99
CA LYS A 355 22.08 1.24 -13.32
C LYS A 355 22.92 0.74 -12.13
N ARG A 356 22.54 1.14 -10.91
CA ARG A 356 23.13 0.65 -9.66
C ARG A 356 22.02 0.36 -8.67
N ARG A 357 21.97 -0.87 -8.15
CA ARG A 357 21.09 -1.20 -7.03
C ARG A 357 21.79 -0.85 -5.73
N LEU A 358 21.26 0.14 -5.01
CA LEU A 358 21.75 0.57 -3.73
C LEU A 358 21.45 -0.49 -2.67
N LYS A 359 22.53 -1.08 -2.15
CA LYS A 359 22.52 -1.90 -0.94
C LYS A 359 22.84 -1.00 0.25
N LEU A 360 21.93 -0.97 1.23
CA LEU A 360 22.13 -0.19 2.43
C LEU A 360 23.19 -0.82 3.33
N ARG A 361 23.94 0.03 4.03
CA ARG A 361 24.99 -0.38 4.96
C ARG A 361 24.39 -0.99 6.22
N THR A 362 25.06 -1.99 6.75
CA THR A 362 24.71 -2.65 8.02
C THR A 362 25.84 -2.58 9.04
N ASP A 363 27.03 -2.17 8.59
CA ASP A 363 28.28 -2.11 9.36
C ASP A 363 28.37 -0.91 10.31
N LEU A 364 27.46 0.06 10.18
CA LEU A 364 27.40 1.24 11.06
C LEU A 364 26.50 1.07 12.28
N PHE A 365 25.78 -0.05 12.38
CA PHE A 365 24.79 -0.28 13.43
C PHE A 365 25.42 -0.17 14.82
N THR A 366 24.75 0.59 15.69
CA THR A 366 25.10 0.72 17.11
C THR A 366 23.89 0.28 17.93
N PRO A 367 23.97 -0.83 18.68
CA PRO A 367 22.83 -1.29 19.47
C PRO A 367 22.47 -0.24 20.53
N PRO A 368 21.17 0.03 20.76
CA PRO A 368 20.76 0.85 21.89
C PRO A 368 21.21 0.22 23.22
N LYS A 369 21.45 1.07 24.23
CA LYS A 369 21.78 0.60 25.59
C LYS A 369 20.64 -0.23 26.15
N ARG A 370 20.96 -1.31 26.85
CA ARG A 370 19.91 -2.09 27.54
C ARG A 370 19.43 -1.32 28.76
N ALA A 371 18.13 -1.38 29.02
CA ALA A 371 17.59 -0.91 30.28
C ALA A 371 18.28 -1.67 31.43
N GLY A 372 19.06 -0.97 32.26
CA GLY A 372 19.84 -1.56 33.36
C GLY A 372 21.36 -1.62 33.16
N GLU A 373 21.91 -1.21 32.01
CA GLU A 373 23.37 -1.04 31.86
C GLU A 373 23.83 0.23 32.61
N GLN A 374 24.53 0.03 33.73
CA GLN A 374 25.17 1.06 34.52
C GLN A 374 26.19 1.83 33.66
N LEU A 375 26.27 3.15 33.82
CA LEU A 375 27.26 3.98 33.14
C LEU A 375 28.67 3.44 33.42
N THR A 376 29.39 3.01 32.39
CA THR A 376 30.83 2.77 32.49
C THR A 376 31.50 4.12 32.70
N LEU A 377 31.85 4.41 33.95
CA LEU A 377 32.73 5.51 34.32
C LEU A 377 34.14 5.13 33.86
N PHE A 378 34.59 5.72 32.76
CA PHE A 378 35.99 5.82 32.38
C PHE A 378 36.31 7.26 32.01
#